data_AF-A0A829ZBU9-F1
#
_entry.id   AF-A0A829ZBU9-F1
#
_cell.length_a   1.000
_cell.length_b   1.000
_cell.length_c   1.000
_cell.angle_alpha   90.00
_cell.angle_beta   90.00
_cell.angle_gamma   90.00
#
_symmetry.space_group_name_H-M   'P 1'
#
loop_
_entity.id
_entity.type
_entity.pdbx_description
1 polymer ?
#
loop_
_entity_poly.entity_id
_entity_poly.type
_entity_poly.pdbx_seq_one_letter_code
_entity_poly.pdbx_strand_id
1 'polypeptide(L)'
;MNNVNFLRKQLYASINELVENYQIFLTDDRNYFTRNRKLPLKSLIESILFMGANALKDELYDLFDFKNTPTTSAFVQQRKKLLHDAFKFLFDSFNAKTYNSKNNLFKGYRLFAIDGSSIPISYNPNDNDTYVKQVSKFGIPAKGHNAFHLTGSYIRRCRYSGRSTYE
;
A
#
# COMPACT_ATOMS: atom_id res chain seq x y z
N MET A 1 -14.08 15.67 -11.10
CA MET A 1 -13.76 14.54 -10.19
C MET A 1 -13.51 13.30 -11.02
N ASN A 2 -12.44 12.56 -10.72
CA ASN A 2 -12.19 11.27 -11.37
C ASN A 2 -13.24 10.26 -10.90
N ASN A 3 -13.97 9.64 -11.83
CA ASN A 3 -14.90 8.55 -11.52
C ASN A 3 -14.12 7.28 -11.11
N VAL A 4 -14.68 6.44 -10.24
CA VAL A 4 -14.11 5.15 -9.81
C VAL A 4 -13.66 4.29 -10.99
N ASN A 5 -14.45 4.25 -12.07
CA ASN A 5 -14.10 3.48 -13.27
C ASN A 5 -12.86 4.04 -13.97
N PHE A 6 -12.69 5.36 -13.98
CA PHE A 6 -11.48 6.00 -14.51
C PHE A 6 -10.26 5.64 -13.65
N LEU A 7 -10.37 5.74 -12.32
CA LEU A 7 -9.27 5.38 -11.41
C LEU A 7 -8.88 3.91 -11.57
N ARG A 8 -9.87 3.00 -11.62
CA ARG A 8 -9.63 1.59 -11.87
C ARG A 8 -8.90 1.35 -13.19
N LYS A 9 -9.31 2.03 -14.27
CA LYS A 9 -8.65 1.95 -15.57
C LYS A 9 -7.19 2.40 -15.50
N GLN A 10 -6.90 3.50 -14.80
CA GLN A 10 -5.52 3.99 -14.64
C GLN A 10 -4.65 3.08 -13.77
N LEU A 11 -5.23 2.44 -12.75
CA LEU A 11 -4.52 1.44 -11.94
C LEU A 11 -4.08 0.27 -12.82
N TYR A 12 -5.01 -0.35 -13.56
CA TYR A 12 -4.68 -1.46 -14.45
C TYR A 12 -3.71 -1.06 -15.57
N ALA A 13 -3.82 0.16 -16.11
CA ALA A 13 -2.85 0.66 -17.06
C ALA A 13 -1.44 0.76 -16.47
N SER A 14 -1.31 1.17 -15.20
CA SER A 14 -0.02 1.26 -14.51
C SER A 14 0.54 -0.13 -14.15
N ILE A 15 -0.33 -1.08 -13.78
CA ILE A 15 0.07 -2.48 -13.56
C ILE A 15 0.57 -3.11 -14.86
N ASN A 16 -0.13 -2.92 -15.98
CA ASN A 16 0.29 -3.49 -17.26
C ASN A 16 1.63 -2.91 -17.72
N GLU A 17 1.84 -1.60 -17.59
CA GLU A 17 3.12 -0.94 -17.92
C GLU A 17 4.28 -1.49 -17.07
N LEU A 18 4.04 -1.75 -15.78
CA LEU A 18 5.02 -2.40 -14.90
C LEU A 18 5.33 -3.82 -15.36
N VAL A 19 4.29 -4.61 -15.68
CA VAL A 19 4.44 -6.00 -16.13
C VAL A 19 5.16 -6.10 -17.47
N GLU A 20 4.98 -5.13 -18.38
CA GLU A 20 5.72 -5.06 -19.65
C GLU A 20 7.21 -4.77 -19.41
N ASN A 21 7.53 -3.91 -18.44
CA ASN A 21 8.89 -3.49 -18.10
C ASN A 21 9.43 -4.20 -16.86
N TYR A 22 8.98 -5.41 -16.56
CA TYR A 22 9.22 -6.01 -15.24
C TYR A 22 10.69 -6.29 -14.90
N GLN A 23 11.53 -6.47 -15.92
CA GLN A 23 12.92 -6.89 -15.77
C GLN A 23 13.73 -5.93 -14.90
N ILE A 24 13.48 -4.62 -15.01
CA ILE A 24 14.16 -3.59 -14.21
C ILE A 24 13.76 -3.59 -12.73
N PHE A 25 12.72 -4.36 -12.35
CA PHE A 25 12.22 -4.44 -10.99
C PHE A 25 12.51 -5.79 -10.32
N LEU A 26 13.41 -6.60 -10.87
CA LEU A 26 13.79 -7.89 -10.30
C LEU A 26 15.03 -7.77 -9.41
N THR A 27 15.08 -8.59 -8.36
CA THR A 27 16.22 -8.61 -7.42
C THR A 27 17.52 -9.16 -8.00
N ASP A 28 17.45 -9.81 -9.16
CA ASP A 28 18.57 -10.49 -9.82
C ASP A 28 18.28 -10.59 -11.32
N ASP A 29 19.31 -10.61 -12.16
CA ASP A 29 19.24 -10.66 -13.64
C ASP A 29 18.77 -12.02 -14.17
N ARG A 30 18.43 -12.94 -13.27
CA ARG A 30 17.85 -14.24 -13.61
C ARG A 30 16.49 -14.06 -14.28
N ASN A 31 16.23 -14.91 -15.28
CA ASN A 31 14.99 -15.04 -16.06
C ASN A 31 13.73 -15.39 -15.22
N TYR A 32 13.44 -14.66 -14.15
CA TYR A 32 12.22 -14.81 -13.36
C TYR A 32 11.00 -14.37 -14.17
N PHE A 33 9.84 -14.92 -13.85
CA PHE A 33 8.56 -14.63 -14.52
C PHE A 33 8.47 -14.87 -16.05
N THR A 34 9.53 -15.40 -16.69
CA THR A 34 9.54 -15.78 -18.12
C THR A 34 8.66 -17.00 -18.45
N ARG A 35 8.43 -17.88 -17.49
CA ARG A 35 7.60 -19.09 -17.64
C ARG A 35 6.21 -18.89 -17.07
N ASN A 36 5.20 -19.43 -17.76
CA ASN A 36 3.84 -19.50 -17.25
C ASN A 36 3.78 -20.38 -15.99
N ARG A 37 3.35 -19.82 -14.85
CA ARG A 37 3.27 -20.46 -13.53
C ARG A 37 1.92 -20.15 -12.90
N LYS A 38 1.54 -20.90 -11.86
CA LYS A 38 0.30 -20.66 -11.08
C LYS A 38 0.18 -19.23 -10.51
N LEU A 39 1.32 -18.59 -10.24
CA LEU A 39 1.37 -17.21 -9.76
C LEU A 39 2.23 -16.36 -10.73
N PRO A 40 1.64 -15.86 -11.82
CA PRO A 40 2.32 -14.95 -12.73
C PRO A 40 2.54 -13.57 -12.07
N LEU A 41 3.44 -12.76 -12.63
CA LEU A 41 3.82 -11.48 -12.04
C LEU A 41 2.63 -10.54 -11.82
N LYS A 42 1.73 -10.46 -12.81
CA LYS A 42 0.53 -9.62 -12.72
C LYS A 42 -0.33 -9.99 -11.52
N SER A 43 -0.65 -11.28 -11.38
CA SER A 43 -1.43 -11.77 -10.24
C SER A 43 -0.71 -11.57 -8.92
N LEU A 44 0.62 -11.71 -8.86
CA LEU A 44 1.40 -11.40 -7.65
C LEU A 44 1.23 -9.93 -7.23
N ILE A 45 1.35 -8.99 -8.17
CA ILE A 45 1.20 -7.55 -7.91
C ILE A 45 -0.23 -7.24 -7.47
N GLU A 46 -1.23 -7.74 -8.19
CA GLU A 46 -2.64 -7.58 -7.85
C GLU A 46 -2.93 -8.14 -6.45
N SER A 47 -2.43 -9.33 -6.12
CA SER A 47 -2.59 -9.92 -4.78
C SER A 47 -1.99 -9.04 -3.69
N ILE A 48 -0.82 -8.43 -3.92
CA ILE A 48 -0.20 -7.54 -2.92
C ILE A 48 -1.01 -6.25 -2.74
N LEU A 49 -1.62 -5.72 -3.80
CA LEU A 49 -2.42 -4.49 -3.74
C LEU A 49 -3.80 -4.70 -3.13
N PHE A 50 -4.40 -5.86 -3.36
CA PHE A 50 -5.77 -6.17 -2.94
C PHE A 50 -5.84 -6.94 -1.62
N MET A 51 -4.71 -7.45 -1.12
CA MET A 51 -4.62 -8.05 0.21
C MET A 51 -5.08 -7.06 1.28
N GLY A 52 -5.97 -7.53 2.15
CA GLY A 52 -6.42 -6.85 3.35
C GLY A 52 -5.55 -7.15 4.57
N ALA A 53 -6.18 -7.05 5.74
CA ALA A 53 -5.55 -7.23 7.04
C ALA A 53 -5.74 -8.66 7.62
N ASN A 54 -6.20 -9.63 6.83
CA ASN A 54 -6.38 -11.00 7.31
C ASN A 54 -5.10 -11.84 7.18
N ALA A 55 -5.17 -13.09 7.65
CA ALA A 55 -4.08 -14.03 7.46
C ALA A 55 -3.82 -14.26 5.97
N LEU A 56 -2.54 -14.26 5.57
CA LEU A 56 -2.13 -14.42 4.17
C LEU A 56 -2.73 -15.67 3.50
N LYS A 57 -2.95 -16.74 4.26
CA LYS A 57 -3.62 -17.95 3.74
C LYS A 57 -5.03 -17.63 3.27
N ASP A 58 -5.82 -16.97 4.11
CA ASP A 58 -7.23 -16.69 3.85
C ASP A 58 -7.38 -15.67 2.72
N GLU A 59 -6.56 -14.61 2.73
CA GLU A 59 -6.48 -13.63 1.64
C GLU A 59 -6.17 -14.29 0.28
N LEU A 60 -5.25 -15.28 0.24
CA LEU A 60 -4.95 -16.02 -0.98
C LEU A 60 -6.10 -16.93 -1.41
N TYR A 61 -6.89 -17.47 -0.48
CA TYR A 61 -8.09 -18.22 -0.86
C TYR A 61 -9.14 -17.31 -1.48
N ASP A 62 -9.38 -16.15 -0.87
CA ASP A 62 -10.35 -15.17 -1.34
C ASP A 62 -9.97 -14.60 -2.72
N LEU A 63 -8.71 -14.21 -2.92
CA LEU A 63 -8.22 -13.63 -4.17
C LEU A 63 -8.23 -14.62 -5.35
N PHE A 64 -8.15 -15.92 -5.09
CA PHE A 64 -8.09 -16.96 -6.11
C PHE A 64 -9.38 -17.79 -6.21
N ASP A 65 -10.47 -17.38 -5.55
CA ASP A 65 -11.77 -18.07 -5.57
C ASP A 65 -11.64 -19.58 -5.24
N PHE A 66 -10.77 -19.91 -4.27
CA PHE A 66 -10.43 -21.27 -3.86
C PHE A 66 -9.92 -22.21 -4.97
N LYS A 67 -9.63 -21.69 -6.16
CA LYS A 67 -9.21 -22.45 -7.35
C LYS A 67 -7.76 -22.17 -7.66
N ASN A 68 -6.97 -23.23 -7.82
CA ASN A 68 -5.54 -23.13 -8.15
C ASN A 68 -4.75 -22.21 -7.20
N THR A 69 -5.24 -22.01 -5.97
CA THR A 69 -4.66 -21.11 -4.96
C THR A 69 -3.20 -21.47 -4.69
N PRO A 70 -2.27 -20.51 -4.81
CA PRO A 70 -0.88 -20.76 -4.47
C PRO A 70 -0.72 -20.98 -2.96
N THR A 71 0.27 -21.77 -2.55
CA THR A 71 0.62 -21.87 -1.14
C THR A 71 1.23 -20.55 -0.65
N THR A 72 1.08 -20.26 0.64
CA THR A 72 1.70 -19.11 1.32
C THR A 72 3.21 -19.05 1.06
N SER A 73 3.89 -20.21 1.09
CA SER A 73 5.33 -20.31 0.79
C SER A 73 5.65 -19.94 -0.66
N ALA A 74 4.86 -20.42 -1.63
CA ALA A 74 5.03 -20.08 -3.04
C ALA A 74 4.84 -18.59 -3.29
N PHE A 75 3.84 -17.97 -2.64
CA PHE A 75 3.63 -16.52 -2.69
C PHE A 75 4.84 -15.74 -2.16
N VAL A 76 5.31 -16.07 -0.95
CA VAL A 76 6.47 -15.40 -0.34
C VAL A 76 7.73 -15.54 -1.20
N GLN A 77 7.96 -16.72 -1.77
CA GLN A 77 9.09 -16.97 -2.68
C GLN A 77 9.00 -16.16 -3.97
N GLN A 78 7.81 -15.97 -4.53
CA GLN A 78 7.63 -15.13 -5.72
C GLN A 78 7.78 -13.65 -5.38
N ARG A 79 7.19 -13.19 -4.27
CA ARG A 79 7.33 -11.81 -3.78
C ARG A 79 8.80 -11.42 -3.58
N LYS A 80 9.62 -12.33 -3.03
CA LYS A 80 11.06 -12.09 -2.80
C LYS A 80 11.87 -11.75 -4.05
N LYS A 81 11.35 -12.04 -5.25
CA LYS A 81 12.03 -11.75 -6.53
C LYS A 81 11.77 -10.34 -7.04
N LEU A 82 10.78 -9.65 -6.47
CA LEU A 82 10.34 -8.33 -6.88
C LEU A 82 10.94 -7.27 -5.94
N LEU A 83 11.60 -6.27 -6.52
CA LEU A 83 12.11 -5.12 -5.79
C LEU A 83 10.96 -4.21 -5.36
N HIS A 84 11.17 -3.46 -4.26
CA HIS A 84 10.21 -2.45 -3.82
C HIS A 84 10.04 -1.32 -4.85
N ASP A 85 11.03 -1.11 -5.73
CA ASP A 85 10.97 -0.16 -6.84
C ASP A 85 9.80 -0.41 -7.79
N ALA A 86 9.33 -1.66 -7.92
CA ALA A 86 8.11 -1.98 -8.66
C ALA A 86 6.90 -1.19 -8.11
N PHE A 87 6.72 -1.22 -6.79
CA PHE A 87 5.59 -0.55 -6.14
C PHE A 87 5.78 0.96 -6.10
N LYS A 88 7.02 1.44 -6.02
CA LYS A 88 7.34 2.86 -6.18
C LYS A 88 6.94 3.34 -7.58
N PHE A 89 7.34 2.61 -8.62
CA PHE A 89 6.96 2.91 -10.01
C PHE A 89 5.44 2.90 -10.17
N LEU A 90 4.76 1.88 -9.64
CA LEU A 90 3.30 1.78 -9.72
C LEU A 90 2.62 2.99 -9.08
N PHE A 91 3.09 3.40 -7.90
CA PHE A 91 2.58 4.58 -7.20
C PHE A 91 2.81 5.85 -8.01
N ASP A 92 4.01 6.05 -8.54
CA ASP A 92 4.36 7.25 -9.32
C ASP A 92 3.56 7.31 -10.63
N SER A 93 3.48 6.19 -11.36
CA SER A 93 2.75 6.04 -12.62
C SER A 93 1.25 6.27 -12.43
N PHE A 94 0.65 5.67 -11.40
CA PHE A 94 -0.76 5.86 -11.07
C PHE A 94 -1.07 7.31 -10.70
N ASN A 95 -0.25 7.93 -9.85
CA ASN A 95 -0.42 9.34 -9.50
C ASN A 95 -0.28 10.26 -10.72
N ALA A 96 0.70 10.02 -11.59
CA ALA A 96 0.88 10.82 -12.81
C ALA A 96 -0.34 10.75 -13.75
N LYS A 97 -0.99 9.59 -13.86
CA LYS A 97 -2.17 9.38 -14.73
C LYS A 97 -3.49 9.88 -14.14
N THR A 98 -3.57 9.95 -12.81
CA THR A 98 -4.81 10.34 -12.12
C THR A 98 -4.79 11.79 -11.64
N TYR A 99 -3.60 12.36 -11.46
CA TYR A 99 -3.45 13.74 -11.06
C TYR A 99 -3.77 14.69 -12.24
N ASN A 100 -4.65 15.65 -11.97
CA ASN A 100 -4.87 16.81 -12.82
C ASN A 100 -4.39 18.03 -12.05
N SER A 101 -3.53 18.86 -12.65
CA SER A 101 -3.01 20.10 -12.04
C SER A 101 -4.10 21.11 -11.69
N LYS A 102 -5.32 20.95 -12.21
CA LYS A 102 -6.51 21.69 -11.81
C LYS A 102 -7.11 21.26 -10.47
N ASN A 103 -6.57 20.22 -9.82
CA ASN A 103 -7.01 19.81 -8.49
C ASN A 103 -6.60 20.88 -7.48
N ASN A 104 -7.60 21.50 -6.84
CA ASN A 104 -7.48 22.58 -5.86
C ASN A 104 -6.39 22.31 -4.82
N LEU A 105 -5.19 22.87 -5.05
CA LEU A 105 -4.14 22.90 -4.05
C LEU A 105 -4.57 23.86 -2.94
N PHE A 106 -4.44 23.44 -1.69
CA PHE A 106 -4.65 24.35 -0.57
C PHE A 106 -3.36 25.16 -0.37
N LYS A 107 -3.38 26.45 -0.75
CA LYS A 107 -2.20 27.33 -0.65
C LYS A 107 -0.94 26.76 -1.35
N GLY A 108 -1.12 26.08 -2.48
CA GLY A 108 -0.02 25.42 -3.20
C GLY A 108 0.38 24.04 -2.67
N TYR A 109 -0.25 23.55 -1.60
CA TYR A 109 -0.01 22.23 -1.03
C TYR A 109 -1.10 21.21 -1.41
N ARG A 110 -0.69 19.95 -1.55
CA ARG A 110 -1.61 18.81 -1.66
C ARG A 110 -2.00 18.37 -0.26
N LEU A 111 -3.27 18.55 0.11
CA LEU A 111 -3.80 18.03 1.37
C LEU A 111 -4.05 16.53 1.25
N PHE A 112 -3.61 15.79 2.25
CA PHE A 112 -3.95 14.40 2.45
C PHE A 112 -4.52 14.26 3.86
N ALA A 113 -5.68 13.63 3.97
CA ALA A 113 -6.13 13.10 5.25
C ALA A 113 -5.39 11.76 5.45
N ILE A 114 -4.61 11.67 6.52
CA ILE A 114 -3.90 10.45 6.90
C ILE A 114 -4.56 9.99 8.19
N ASP A 115 -5.29 8.88 8.12
CA ASP A 115 -5.82 8.24 9.32
C ASP A 115 -4.68 7.54 10.07
N GLY A 116 -4.69 7.62 11.38
CA GLY A 116 -3.68 7.01 12.23
C GLY A 116 -3.97 5.54 12.47
N SER A 117 -2.95 4.69 12.41
CA SER A 117 -3.05 3.28 12.81
C SER A 117 -2.62 3.12 14.26
N SER A 118 -3.24 2.20 14.99
CA SER A 118 -2.84 1.92 16.39
C SER A 118 -2.23 0.52 16.48
N ILE A 119 -1.01 0.43 17.03
CA ILE A 119 -0.34 -0.85 17.28
C ILE A 119 -0.53 -1.23 18.75
N PRO A 120 -1.23 -2.32 19.06
CA PRO A 120 -1.39 -2.77 20.44
C PRO A 120 -0.05 -3.25 21.00
N ILE A 121 0.22 -2.92 22.26
CA ILE A 121 1.40 -3.35 23.00
C ILE A 121 1.01 -4.03 24.32
N SER A 122 2.00 -4.58 25.02
CA SER A 122 1.80 -5.20 26.32
C SER A 122 1.12 -4.24 27.29
N TYR A 123 0.14 -4.78 28.03
CA TYR A 123 -0.65 -4.01 28.99
C TYR A 123 0.24 -3.46 30.10
N ASN A 124 0.31 -2.12 30.21
CA ASN A 124 0.96 -1.39 31.27
C ASN A 124 0.08 -0.19 31.66
N PRO A 125 -0.76 -0.31 32.70
CA PRO A 125 -1.68 0.75 33.09
C PRO A 125 -0.98 1.99 33.69
N ASN A 126 0.30 1.86 34.03
CA ASN A 126 1.11 2.96 34.57
C ASN A 126 1.78 3.80 33.46
N ASP A 127 1.74 3.33 32.22
CA ASP A 127 2.28 4.05 31.06
C ASP A 127 1.20 4.97 30.47
N ASN A 128 1.17 6.21 30.94
CA ASN A 128 0.19 7.21 30.52
C ASN A 128 0.31 7.60 29.04
N ASP A 129 1.48 7.38 28.41
CA ASP A 129 1.71 7.77 27.02
C ASP A 129 1.07 6.79 26.04
N THR A 130 0.95 5.52 26.43
CA THR A 130 0.39 4.46 25.59
C THR A 130 -0.95 3.93 26.07
N TYR A 131 -1.36 4.21 27.31
CA TYR A 131 -2.59 3.68 27.90
C TYR A 131 -3.85 4.40 27.39
N VAL A 132 -4.63 3.70 26.56
CA VAL A 132 -5.92 4.15 26.06
C VAL A 132 -7.03 3.68 26.99
N LYS A 133 -7.64 4.62 27.70
CA LYS A 133 -8.81 4.39 28.56
C LYS A 133 -10.02 4.03 27.70
N GLN A 134 -10.65 2.89 27.97
CA GLN A 134 -11.96 2.60 27.39
C GLN A 134 -13.05 3.22 28.25
N VAL A 135 -13.91 4.04 27.62
CA VAL A 135 -15.13 4.53 28.25
C VAL A 135 -16.18 3.43 28.12
N SER A 136 -16.75 3.03 29.24
CA SER A 136 -17.75 1.98 29.23
C SER A 136 -19.08 2.45 28.65
N LYS A 137 -19.70 1.59 27.83
CA LYS A 137 -21.14 1.67 27.65
C LYS A 137 -21.79 1.09 28.91
N PHE A 138 -22.74 1.82 29.48
CA PHE A 138 -23.54 1.42 30.66
C PHE A 138 -22.86 1.51 32.04
N GLY A 139 -21.79 2.29 32.20
CA GLY A 139 -21.26 2.62 33.55
C GLY A 139 -20.41 1.54 34.22
N ILE A 140 -20.08 0.44 33.53
CA ILE A 140 -19.22 -0.63 34.04
C ILE A 140 -17.78 -0.41 33.56
N PRO A 141 -16.79 -0.06 34.39
CA PRO A 141 -15.45 0.28 33.92
C PRO A 141 -14.85 -0.81 33.02
N ALA A 142 -14.61 -0.48 31.75
CA ALA A 142 -13.99 -1.38 30.79
C ALA A 142 -12.47 -1.32 30.93
N LYS A 143 -11.79 -2.47 30.84
CA LYS A 143 -10.33 -2.53 30.95
C LYS A 143 -9.70 -1.83 29.74
N GLY A 144 -8.92 -0.78 29.99
CA GLY A 144 -8.15 -0.09 28.95
C GLY A 144 -7.09 -0.99 28.31
N HIS A 145 -6.44 -0.51 27.26
CA HIS A 145 -5.36 -1.21 26.58
C HIS A 145 -4.23 -0.23 26.26
N ASN A 146 -3.02 -0.75 26.06
CA ASN A 146 -1.89 0.05 25.63
C ASN A 146 -1.71 -0.08 24.12
N ALA A 147 -1.56 1.05 23.43
CA ALA A 147 -1.26 1.07 22.01
C ALA A 147 -0.41 2.30 21.63
N PHE A 148 0.50 2.14 20.67
CA PHE A 148 1.13 3.26 20.00
C PHE A 148 0.23 3.75 18.87
N HIS A 149 -0.05 5.06 18.84
CA HIS A 149 -0.70 5.68 17.71
C HIS A 149 0.34 6.10 16.66
N LEU A 150 0.31 5.45 15.50
CA LEU A 150 1.18 5.75 14.37
C LEU A 150 0.42 6.50 13.29
N THR A 151 0.87 7.71 13.00
CA THR A 151 0.48 8.41 11.78
C THR A 151 1.48 8.06 10.68
N GLY A 152 1.17 7.06 9.87
CA GLY A 152 2.02 6.64 8.75
C GLY A 152 1.90 7.58 7.56
N SER A 153 2.76 8.60 7.47
CA SER A 153 2.86 9.46 6.28
C SER A 153 4.08 9.13 5.44
N TYR A 154 3.90 8.48 4.28
CA TYR A 154 4.94 8.42 3.24
C TYR A 154 4.61 9.41 2.13
N ILE A 155 5.28 10.58 2.12
CA ILE A 155 5.24 11.52 0.99
C ILE A 155 6.64 12.12 0.74
N ARG A 156 7.34 11.62 -0.28
CA ARG A 156 8.31 12.39 -1.10
C ARG A 156 7.63 12.53 -2.46
N ARG A 157 7.44 13.70 -3.08
CA ARG A 157 8.28 14.89 -3.16
C ARG A 157 7.37 16.07 -3.52
N CYS A 158 7.32 17.11 -2.67
CA CYS A 158 7.05 18.45 -3.19
C CYS A 158 8.26 18.82 -4.04
N ARG A 159 8.09 18.97 -5.36
CA ARG A 159 9.12 19.67 -6.15
C ARG A 159 9.06 21.12 -5.72
N TYR A 160 9.99 21.54 -4.86
CA TYR A 160 10.38 22.95 -4.82
C TYR A 160 10.91 23.28 -6.23
N SER A 161 10.12 23.99 -7.03
CA SER A 161 10.68 24.76 -8.13
C SER A 161 11.38 25.94 -7.47
N GLY A 162 12.70 25.88 -7.35
CA GLY A 162 13.50 27.02 -6.98
C GLY A 162 13.18 28.17 -7.94
N ARG A 163 12.59 29.24 -7.41
CA ARG A 163 12.69 30.54 -8.08
C ARG A 163 14.16 30.94 -7.98
N SER A 164 14.86 30.80 -9.09
CA SER A 164 16.10 31.51 -9.34
C SER A 164 15.74 33.00 -9.40
N THR A 165 15.94 33.74 -8.32
CA THR A 165 16.01 35.19 -8.37
C THR A 165 17.43 35.56 -8.76
N TYR A 166 17.66 35.66 -10.05
CA TYR A 166 18.66 36.58 -10.61
C TYR A 166 17.86 37.60 -11.41
N GLU A 167 17.70 38.77 -10.80
CA GLU A 167 17.67 40.11 -11.39
C GLU A 167 17.64 41.12 -10.23
#